data_AF-A0A1B6L3U6-F1
#
_entry.id   AF-A0A1B6L3U6-F1
#
_cell.length_a   1.000
_cell.length_b   1.000
_cell.length_c   1.000
_cell.angle_alpha   90.00
_cell.angle_beta   90.00
_cell.angle_gamma   90.00
#
_symmetry.space_group_name_H-M   'P 1'
#
loop_
_entity.id
_entity.type
_entity.pdbx_description
1 polymer ?
#
loop_
_entity_poly.entity_id
_entity_poly.type
_entity_poly.pdbx_seq_one_letter_code
_entity_poly.pdbx_strand_id
1 'polypeptide(L)'
;EKTLPVCESEMVGPQLRLFHSLVRRMSSQHKYLIEDPKYGFLKELGLEKVNVGVYHGKWKASGQVVQSVCPANGQVIAEVQQGDLADYETCVREAQAAWQLWADLPAPRRGEIVRQIGDALRQKLNPLGKL
;
A
#
# COMPACT_ATOMS: atom_id res chain seq x y z
N GLU A 1 -10.38 -63.66 -20.37
CA GLU A 1 -11.83 -63.53 -20.07
C GLU A 1 -12.27 -62.11 -20.37
N LYS A 2 -13.16 -61.85 -21.34
CA LYS A 2 -14.64 -61.78 -21.18
C LYS A 2 -15.01 -60.88 -19.98
N THR A 3 -15.74 -59.77 -20.10
CA THR A 3 -16.94 -59.55 -20.93
C THR A 3 -17.30 -58.06 -20.95
N LEU A 4 -17.78 -57.57 -22.11
CA LEU A 4 -18.63 -56.38 -22.24
C LEU A 4 -19.99 -56.63 -21.56
N PRO A 5 -20.82 -55.59 -21.38
CA PRO A 5 -21.84 -55.39 -22.41
C PRO A 5 -21.97 -53.94 -22.87
N VAL A 6 -22.13 -53.80 -24.18
CA VAL A 6 -22.75 -52.66 -24.86
C VAL A 6 -24.26 -52.94 -24.89
N CYS A 7 -25.09 -51.92 -24.61
CA CYS A 7 -26.49 -51.89 -25.03
C CYS A 7 -26.81 -50.49 -25.54
N GLU A 8 -27.27 -50.46 -26.79
CA GLU A 8 -27.88 -49.35 -27.54
C GLU A 8 -29.14 -48.83 -26.78
N SER A 9 -29.78 -47.69 -27.04
CA SER A 9 -30.04 -46.92 -28.25
C SER A 9 -30.64 -45.53 -27.88
N GLU A 10 -30.39 -44.55 -28.75
CA GLU A 10 -31.29 -43.45 -29.18
C GLU A 10 -32.08 -42.57 -28.16
N MET A 11 -31.82 -41.25 -28.17
CA MET A 11 -32.70 -40.22 -28.79
C MET A 11 -32.46 -38.79 -28.23
N VAL A 12 -32.08 -37.89 -29.15
CA VAL A 12 -32.55 -36.51 -29.37
C VAL A 12 -32.72 -35.54 -28.17
N GLY A 13 -31.96 -34.45 -28.18
CA GLY A 13 -32.36 -33.17 -27.56
C GLY A 13 -31.20 -32.19 -27.26
N PRO A 14 -31.22 -30.94 -27.77
CA PRO A 14 -30.19 -29.94 -27.46
C PRO A 14 -30.63 -29.07 -26.28
N GLN A 15 -29.88 -29.08 -25.18
CA GLN A 15 -30.05 -28.10 -24.10
C GLN A 15 -28.68 -27.59 -23.64
N LEU A 16 -28.42 -26.34 -24.01
CA LEU A 16 -27.37 -25.46 -23.51
C LEU A 16 -27.10 -25.71 -22.02
N ARG A 17 -25.87 -26.09 -21.67
CA ARG A 17 -25.37 -25.88 -20.31
C ARG A 17 -24.37 -24.73 -20.33
N LEU A 18 -24.86 -23.60 -19.81
CA LEU A 18 -24.10 -22.42 -19.45
C LEU A 18 -22.79 -22.82 -18.76
N PHE A 19 -21.66 -22.44 -19.37
CA PHE A 19 -20.40 -22.27 -18.66
C PHE A 19 -20.62 -21.20 -17.58
N HIS A 20 -21.01 -21.61 -16.38
CA HIS A 20 -20.87 -20.77 -15.21
C HIS A 20 -19.37 -20.66 -14.94
N SER A 21 -18.80 -19.52 -15.32
CA SER A 21 -17.46 -19.11 -14.93
C SER A 21 -17.41 -19.08 -13.41
N LEU A 22 -16.84 -20.15 -12.84
CA LEU A 22 -16.51 -20.22 -11.44
C LEU A 22 -15.34 -19.25 -11.22
N VAL A 23 -15.64 -17.96 -11.02
CA VAL A 23 -14.66 -17.01 -10.51
C VAL A 23 -14.31 -17.46 -9.10
N ARG A 24 -13.22 -18.23 -8.99
CA ARG A 24 -12.65 -18.70 -7.74
C ARG A 24 -12.23 -17.47 -6.94
N ARG A 25 -13.09 -17.06 -6.00
CA ARG A 25 -12.81 -15.98 -5.04
C ARG A 25 -11.60 -16.41 -4.21
N MET A 26 -10.41 -15.94 -4.56
CA MET A 26 -9.21 -16.19 -3.76
C MET A 26 -9.37 -15.41 -2.46
N SER A 27 -9.66 -16.13 -1.37
CA SER A 27 -9.52 -15.60 -0.02
C SER A 27 -8.04 -15.27 0.21
N SER A 28 -7.70 -13.99 0.35
CA SER A 28 -6.33 -13.63 0.72
C SER A 28 -6.04 -14.18 2.12
N GLN A 29 -5.00 -15.00 2.24
CA GLN A 29 -4.58 -15.53 3.55
C GLN A 29 -3.91 -14.46 4.42
N HIS A 30 -3.59 -13.29 3.85
CA HIS A 30 -2.91 -12.20 4.55
C HIS A 30 -3.89 -11.18 5.11
N LYS A 31 -3.70 -10.82 6.39
CA LYS A 31 -4.47 -9.79 7.10
C LYS A 31 -4.14 -8.38 6.59
N TYR A 32 -2.91 -8.19 6.08
CA TYR A 32 -2.42 -6.91 5.54
C TYR A 32 -1.97 -7.08 4.09
N LEU A 33 -2.33 -6.15 3.21
CA LEU A 33 -1.93 -6.20 1.79
C LEU A 33 -0.42 -6.07 1.60
N ILE A 34 0.29 -5.39 2.51
CA ILE A 34 1.75 -5.24 2.45
C ILE A 34 2.53 -6.55 2.60
N GLU A 35 1.91 -7.59 3.16
CA GLU A 35 2.52 -8.93 3.32
C GLU A 35 2.36 -9.79 2.05
N ASP A 36 1.42 -9.46 1.17
CA ASP A 36 1.17 -10.19 -0.08
C ASP A 36 2.24 -9.85 -1.14
N PRO A 37 2.92 -10.84 -1.75
CA PRO A 37 3.92 -10.63 -2.81
C PRO A 37 3.44 -9.74 -3.96
N LYS A 38 2.14 -9.74 -4.26
CA LYS A 38 1.53 -8.89 -5.29
C LYS A 38 1.77 -7.40 -5.04
N TYR A 39 1.83 -6.98 -3.77
CA TYR A 39 2.02 -5.58 -3.37
C TYR A 39 3.46 -5.30 -2.91
N GLY A 40 4.45 -6.08 -3.39
CA GLY A 40 5.86 -5.91 -3.02
C GLY A 40 6.42 -4.50 -3.23
N PHE A 41 5.84 -3.72 -4.15
CA PHE A 41 6.21 -2.32 -4.40
C PHE A 41 6.04 -1.41 -3.18
N LEU A 42 5.18 -1.76 -2.22
CA LEU A 42 5.02 -1.00 -0.98
C LEU A 42 6.31 -1.00 -0.14
N LYS A 43 7.05 -2.11 -0.14
CA LYS A 43 8.35 -2.21 0.55
C LYS A 43 9.44 -1.41 -0.14
N GLU A 44 9.37 -1.22 -1.46
CA GLU A 44 10.31 -0.38 -2.22
C GLU A 44 10.20 1.12 -1.88
N LEU A 45 9.05 1.53 -1.32
CA LEU A 45 8.80 2.86 -0.78
C LEU A 45 9.26 3.01 0.67
N GLY A 46 9.78 1.94 1.29
CA GLY A 46 10.18 1.92 2.70
C GLY A 46 9.01 1.81 3.67
N LEU A 47 7.84 1.36 3.21
CA LEU A 47 6.70 1.11 4.10
C LEU A 47 6.86 -0.24 4.80
N GLU A 48 6.45 -0.26 6.06
CA GLU A 48 6.36 -1.43 6.90
C GLU A 48 4.91 -1.71 7.29
N LYS A 49 4.68 -2.79 8.04
CA LYS A 49 3.35 -3.13 8.54
C LYS A 49 2.79 -2.04 9.46
N VAL A 50 3.62 -1.50 10.34
CA VAL A 50 3.29 -0.39 11.23
C VAL A 50 4.28 0.73 10.97
N ASN A 51 3.79 1.88 10.53
CA ASN A 51 4.60 3.02 10.14
C ASN A 51 4.45 4.13 11.16
N VAL A 52 5.53 4.84 11.44
CA VAL A 52 5.48 6.00 12.33
C VAL A 52 4.94 7.19 11.54
N GLY A 53 3.90 7.87 12.04
CA GLY A 53 3.18 8.92 11.31
C GLY A 53 3.74 10.33 11.50
N VAL A 54 4.75 10.52 12.36
CA VAL A 54 5.34 11.84 12.64
C VAL A 54 6.84 11.83 12.39
N TYR A 55 7.29 12.87 11.68
CA TYR A 55 8.70 13.09 11.35
C TYR A 55 9.07 14.55 11.64
N HIS A 56 10.04 14.74 12.54
CA HIS A 56 10.60 16.05 12.89
C HIS A 56 12.14 16.02 12.85
N GLY A 57 12.70 15.27 11.88
CA GLY A 57 14.13 14.93 11.77
C GLY A 57 14.46 13.53 12.27
N LYS A 58 13.57 12.93 13.06
CA LYS A 58 13.55 11.51 13.41
C LYS A 58 12.10 11.01 13.33
N TRP A 59 11.92 9.73 13.04
CA TRP A 59 10.62 9.08 13.11
C TRP A 59 10.29 8.80 14.57
N LYS A 60 9.25 9.44 15.09
CA LYS A 60 8.71 9.16 16.43
C LYS A 60 7.23 9.52 16.49
N ALA A 61 6.42 8.64 17.05
CA ALA A 61 5.01 8.89 17.34
C ALA A 61 4.60 8.11 18.60
N SER A 62 3.68 8.67 19.38
CA SER A 62 3.28 8.18 20.70
C SER A 62 1.75 8.00 20.80
N GLY A 63 1.01 8.38 19.77
CA GLY A 63 -0.46 8.32 19.73
C GLY A 63 -1.03 6.99 19.25
N GLN A 64 -2.32 7.02 18.90
CA GLN A 64 -3.09 5.85 18.49
C GLN A 64 -2.65 5.29 17.13
N VAL A 65 -2.80 3.98 16.96
CA VAL A 65 -2.53 3.30 15.69
C VAL A 65 -3.80 3.25 14.85
N VAL A 66 -3.72 3.70 13.60
CA VAL A 66 -4.82 3.71 12.65
C VAL A 66 -4.51 2.78 11.48
N GLN A 67 -5.52 2.06 11.00
CA GLN A 67 -5.42 1.17 9.85
C GLN A 67 -5.76 1.92 8.57
N SER A 68 -4.86 1.86 7.59
CA SER A 68 -5.15 2.32 6.23
C SER A 68 -5.83 1.20 5.45
N VAL A 69 -7.04 1.45 4.94
CA VAL A 69 -7.87 0.44 4.27
C VAL A 69 -8.02 0.77 2.79
N CYS A 70 -7.86 -0.23 1.93
CA CYS A 70 -8.07 -0.08 0.50
C CYS A 70 -9.57 0.01 0.18
N PRO A 71 -10.04 1.10 -0.48
CA PRO A 71 -11.47 1.30 -0.73
C PRO A 71 -12.05 0.33 -1.77
N ALA A 72 -11.21 -0.26 -2.62
CA ALA A 72 -11.65 -1.16 -3.69
C ALA A 72 -12.06 -2.56 -3.19
N ASN A 73 -11.47 -3.02 -2.09
CA ASN A 73 -11.68 -4.37 -1.57
C ASN A 73 -11.95 -4.43 -0.05
N GLY A 74 -11.84 -3.31 0.66
CA GLY A 74 -12.05 -3.22 2.12
C GLY A 74 -10.93 -3.86 2.96
N GLN A 75 -9.79 -4.21 2.35
CA GLN A 75 -8.69 -4.88 3.03
C GLN A 75 -7.69 -3.86 3.61
N VAL A 76 -7.09 -4.18 4.76
CA VAL A 76 -6.09 -3.31 5.40
C VAL A 76 -4.79 -3.36 4.61
N ILE A 77 -4.24 -2.21 4.25
CA ILE A 77 -2.96 -2.08 3.55
C ILE A 77 -1.81 -2.22 4.56
N ALA A 78 -1.77 -1.30 5.51
CA ALA A 78 -0.79 -1.17 6.59
C ALA A 78 -1.38 -0.32 7.72
N GLU A 79 -0.65 -0.17 8.81
CA GLU A 79 -1.02 0.64 9.97
C GLU A 79 -0.08 1.84 10.10
N VAL A 80 -0.59 2.93 10.67
CA VAL A 80 0.17 4.15 10.95
C VAL A 80 -0.05 4.55 12.41
N GLN A 81 1.03 4.67 13.16
CA GLN A 81 1.02 5.24 14.50
C GLN A 81 0.97 6.77 14.40
N GLN A 82 -0.14 7.35 14.84
CA GLN A 82 -0.34 8.81 14.83
C GLN A 82 0.46 9.47 15.95
N GLY A 83 0.76 10.76 15.78
CA GLY A 83 1.29 11.57 16.87
C GLY A 83 0.22 11.94 17.88
N ASP A 84 0.63 12.11 19.13
CA ASP A 84 -0.20 12.77 20.14
C ASP A 84 0.06 14.29 20.20
N LEU A 85 -0.55 14.97 21.16
CA LEU A 85 -0.37 16.41 21.34
C LEU A 85 1.08 16.77 21.72
N ALA A 86 1.79 15.91 22.46
CA ALA A 86 3.17 16.15 22.84
C ALA A 86 4.15 16.00 21.65
N ASP A 87 3.89 15.03 20.76
CA ASP A 87 4.62 14.86 19.51
C ASP A 87 4.40 16.07 18.59
N TYR A 88 3.17 16.61 18.53
CA TYR A 88 2.86 17.83 17.81
C TYR A 88 3.66 19.04 18.33
N GLU A 89 3.63 19.29 19.64
CA GLU A 89 4.38 20.40 20.27
C GLU A 89 5.89 20.29 20.02
N THR A 90 6.41 19.06 20.07
CA THR A 90 7.83 18.79 19.75
C THR A 90 8.11 19.09 18.28
N CYS A 91 7.26 18.62 17.36
CA CYS A 91 7.42 18.84 15.93
C CYS A 91 7.40 20.33 15.56
N VAL A 92 6.48 21.11 16.15
CA VAL A 92 6.41 22.57 15.95
C VAL A 92 7.68 23.26 16.42
N ARG A 93 8.18 22.90 17.60
CA ARG A 93 9.42 23.47 18.16
C ARG A 93 10.64 23.20 17.28
N GLU A 94 10.80 21.95 16.83
CA GLU A 94 11.90 21.56 15.94
C GLU A 94 11.79 22.23 14.57
N ALA A 95 10.58 22.35 14.02
CA ALA A 95 10.34 23.04 12.77
C ALA A 95 10.68 24.55 12.86
N GLN A 96 10.33 25.21 13.97
CA GLN A 96 10.70 26.60 14.23
C GLN A 96 12.21 26.79 14.34
N ALA A 97 12.92 25.86 15.01
CA ALA A 97 14.37 25.88 15.08
C ALA A 97 15.01 25.70 13.70
N ALA A 98 14.50 24.77 12.89
CA ALA A 98 14.97 24.54 11.52
C ALA A 98 14.67 25.72 10.57
N TRP A 99 13.60 26.47 10.82
CA TRP A 99 13.22 27.63 10.00
C TRP A 99 14.29 28.72 10.02
N GLN A 100 14.96 28.97 11.14
CA GLN A 100 16.03 29.97 11.22
C GLN A 100 17.15 29.67 10.20
N LEU A 101 17.61 28.42 10.17
CA LEU A 101 18.61 27.96 9.21
C LEU A 101 18.09 27.97 7.77
N TRP A 102 16.82 27.59 7.56
CA TRP A 102 16.21 27.57 6.24
C TRP A 102 15.96 28.98 5.67
N ALA A 103 15.63 29.94 6.53
CA ALA A 103 15.39 31.33 6.15
C ALA A 103 16.70 32.03 5.73
N ASP A 104 17.80 31.72 6.40
CA ASP A 104 19.14 32.25 6.09
C ASP A 104 19.70 31.69 4.77
N LEU A 105 19.17 30.57 4.25
CA LEU A 105 19.61 30.00 2.98
C LEU A 105 19.19 30.88 1.79
N PRO A 106 20.13 31.25 0.89
CA PRO A 106 19.81 31.99 -0.32
C PRO A 106 18.77 31.27 -1.18
N ALA A 107 17.86 32.04 -1.78
CA ALA A 107 16.76 31.50 -2.58
C ALA A 107 17.19 30.49 -3.68
N PRO A 108 18.30 30.70 -4.44
CA PRO A 108 18.75 29.72 -5.42
C PRO A 108 19.14 28.36 -4.80
N ARG A 109 19.75 28.36 -3.60
CA ARG A 109 20.13 27.12 -2.90
C ARG A 109 18.91 26.36 -2.40
N ARG A 110 17.87 27.06 -1.95
CA ARG A 110 16.59 26.44 -1.60
C ARG A 110 15.93 25.81 -2.83
N GLY A 111 15.98 26.50 -3.97
CA GLY A 111 15.51 25.97 -5.25
C GLY A 111 16.22 24.67 -5.66
N GLU A 112 17.53 24.57 -5.42
CA GLU A 112 18.27 23.33 -5.67
C GLU A 112 17.80 22.16 -4.80
N ILE A 113 17.49 22.41 -3.52
CA ILE A 113 16.92 21.37 -2.64
C ILE A 113 15.56 20.91 -3.17
N VAL A 114 14.70 21.83 -3.62
CA VAL A 114 13.41 21.49 -4.24
C VAL A 114 13.60 20.68 -5.53
N ARG A 115 14.60 21.01 -6.35
CA ARG A 115 14.94 20.26 -7.56
C ARG A 115 15.31 18.81 -7.24
N GLN A 116 16.16 18.60 -6.23
CA GLN A 116 16.57 17.27 -5.76
C GLN A 116 15.39 16.47 -5.20
N ILE A 117 14.49 17.10 -4.45
CA ILE A 117 13.23 16.47 -4.00
C ILE A 117 12.42 15.99 -5.21
N GLY A 118 12.29 16.84 -6.24
CA GLY A 118 11.60 16.47 -7.49
C GLY A 118 12.24 15.27 -8.19
N ASP A 119 13.56 15.19 -8.23
CA ASP A 119 14.27 14.05 -8.83
C ASP A 119 14.09 12.76 -8.02
N ALA A 120 14.13 12.84 -6.69
CA ALA A 120 13.86 11.70 -5.81
C ALA A 120 12.43 11.15 -6.02
N LEU A 121 11.44 12.05 -6.18
CA LEU A 121 10.06 11.67 -6.50
C LEU A 121 9.97 11.01 -7.89
N ARG A 122 10.66 11.54 -8.90
CA ARG A 122 10.68 10.96 -10.26
C ARG A 122 11.28 9.55 -10.27
N GLN A 123 12.33 9.31 -9.50
CA GLN A 123 12.94 7.98 -9.36
C GLN A 123 11.95 6.94 -8.77
N LYS A 124 10.97 7.40 -7.97
CA LYS A 124 9.96 6.55 -7.33
C LYS A 124 8.55 6.76 -7.90
N LEU A 125 8.43 7.35 -9.10
CA LEU A 125 7.14 7.74 -9.70
C LEU A 125 6.15 6.57 -9.84
N ASN A 126 6.61 5.46 -10.42
CA ASN A 126 5.77 4.28 -10.66
C ASN A 126 5.24 3.62 -9.37
N PRO A 127 6.08 3.31 -8.35
CA PRO A 127 5.57 2.75 -7.10
C PRO A 127 4.72 3.75 -6.31
N LEU A 128 5.06 5.05 -6.30
CA LEU A 128 4.23 6.08 -5.64
C LEU A 128 2.87 6.25 -6.31
N GLY A 129 2.78 6.15 -7.64
CA GLY A 129 1.50 6.26 -8.36
C GLY A 129 0.60 5.03 -8.22
N LYS A 130 1.13 3.89 -7.78
CA LYS A 130 0.37 2.64 -7.54
C LYS A 130 -0.16 2.52 -6.11
N LEU A 131 0.39 3.31 -5.18
CA LEU A 131 -0.01 3.35 -3.78
C LEU A 131 -1.45 3.89 -3.65
#